data_AF-A0A2V9KKE9-F1
#
_entry.id   AF-A0A2V9KKE9-F1
#
_cell.length_a   1.000
_cell.length_b   1.000
_cell.length_c   1.000
_cell.angle_alpha   90.00
_cell.angle_beta   90.00
_cell.angle_gamma   90.00
#
_symmetry.space_group_name_H-M   'P 1'
#
loop_
_entity.id
_entity.type
_entity.pdbx_description
1 polymer ?
#
loop_
_entity_poly.entity_id
_entity_poly.type
_entity_poly.pdbx_seq_one_letter_code
_entity_poly.pdbx_strand_id
1 'polypeptide(L)' 'GYEKFREALTKRLGVKFGETTPDGRFTLLPIVCLGTCDHAPAMMVDQDLHRDLDQAKLDAILEKYR' A
#
# COMPACT_ATOMS: atom_id res chain seq x y z
N GLY A 1 2.70 9.29 -10.43
CA GLY A 1 3.26 8.28 -9.51
C GLY A 1 2.15 7.56 -8.78
N TYR A 2 1.40 8.30 -7.96
CA TYR A 2 0.30 7.81 -7.14
C TYR A 2 -0.73 6.94 -7.87
N GLU A 3 -1.29 7.39 -9.01
CA GLU A 3 -2.31 6.63 -9.74
C GLU A 3 -1.84 5.23 -10.16
N LYS A 4 -0.62 5.12 -10.68
CA LYS A 4 -0.04 3.82 -11.07
C LYS A 4 0.15 2.89 -9.85
N PHE A 5 0.55 3.48 -8.72
CA PHE A 5 0.74 2.73 -7.47
C PHE A 5 -0.59 2.26 -6.89
N ARG A 6 -1.61 3.13 -6.91
CA ARG A 6 -2.99 2.81 -6.55
C ARG A 6 -3.54 1.66 -7.37
N GLU A 7 -3.43 1.72 -8.69
CA GLU A 7 -3.91 0.66 -9.58
C GLU A 7 -3.20 -0.67 -9.34
N ALA A 8 -1.87 -0.64 -9.14
CA ALA A 8 -1.11 -1.83 -8.82
C ALA A 8 -1.55 -2.48 -7.50
N LEU A 9 -1.76 -1.68 -6.45
CA LEU A 9 -2.26 -2.15 -5.14
C LEU A 9 -3.68 -2.72 -5.24
N THR A 10 -4.59 -1.98 -5.88
CA THR A 10 -5.99 -2.40 -6.08
C THR A 10 -6.04 -3.72 -6.86
N LYS A 11 -5.22 -3.87 -7.90
CA LYS A 11 -5.17 -5.09 -8.72
C LYS A 11 -4.56 -6.28 -7.99
N ARG A 12 -3.55 -6.06 -7.14
CA ARG A 12 -2.89 -7.13 -6.37
C ARG A 12 -3.74 -7.62 -5.20
N LEU A 13 -4.32 -6.71 -4.44
CA LEU A 13 -5.18 -7.05 -3.30
C LEU A 13 -6.62 -7.39 -3.72
N GLY A 14 -7.01 -7.04 -4.95
CA GLY A 14 -8.37 -7.27 -5.45
C GLY A 14 -9.45 -6.43 -4.78
N VAL A 15 -9.07 -5.37 -4.06
CA VAL A 15 -9.98 -4.50 -3.29
C VAL A 15 -9.74 -3.03 -3.57
N LYS A 16 -10.78 -2.22 -3.42
CA LYS A 16 -10.71 -0.76 -3.58
C LYS A 16 -10.41 -0.06 -2.25
N PHE A 17 -10.18 1.25 -2.33
CA PHE A 17 -10.07 2.07 -1.13
C PHE A 17 -11.35 2.02 -0.29
N GLY A 18 -11.18 1.82 1.02
CA GLY A 18 -12.25 1.62 1.97
C GLY A 18 -12.70 0.17 2.11
N GLU A 19 -12.21 -0.75 1.29
CA GLU A 19 -12.55 -2.17 1.34
C GLU A 19 -11.46 -2.98 2.06
N THR A 20 -11.90 -4.11 2.62
CA THR A 20 -11.03 -5.09 3.26
C THR A 20 -10.93 -6.31 2.36
N THR A 21 -9.72 -6.85 2.19
CA THR A 21 -9.47 -8.09 1.45
C THR A 21 -10.39 -9.21 1.92
N PRO A 22 -10.82 -10.13 1.03
CA PRO A 22 -11.67 -11.27 1.40
C PRO A 22 -11.10 -12.12 2.54
N ASP A 23 -9.76 -12.19 2.65
CA ASP A 23 -9.06 -12.90 3.72
C ASP A 23 -9.11 -12.18 5.08
N GLY A 24 -9.69 -10.98 5.15
CA GLY A 24 -9.80 -10.18 6.38
C GLY A 24 -8.48 -9.60 6.88
N ARG A 25 -7.41 -9.63 6.08
CA ARG A 25 -6.05 -9.28 6.52
C ARG A 25 -5.64 -7.85 6.25
N PHE A 26 -6.02 -7.29 5.11
CA PHE A 26 -5.63 -5.95 4.72
C PHE A 26 -6.86 -5.09 4.42
N THR A 27 -6.89 -3.88 4.97
CA THR A 27 -7.86 -2.85 4.62
C THR A 27 -7.12 -1.75 3.87
N LEU A 28 -7.54 -1.48 2.64
CA LEU A 28 -6.88 -0.46 1.83
C LEU A 28 -7.49 0.90 2.16
N LEU A 29 -6.78 1.75 2.90
CA LEU A 29 -7.28 3.07 3.28
C LEU A 29 -6.54 4.18 2.51
N PRO A 30 -7.26 5.18 1.97
CA PRO A 30 -6.63 6.34 1.36
C PRO A 30 -6.08 7.26 2.45
N ILE A 31 -4.81 7.64 2.34
CA ILE A 31 -4.17 8.64 3.20
C ILE A 31 -3.67 9.79 2.33
N VAL A 32 -3.96 11.02 2.76
CA VAL A 32 -3.60 12.24 2.04
C VAL A 32 -2.12 12.59 2.15
N CYS A 33 -1.50 12.36 3.32
CA CYS A 33 -0.09 12.65 3.55
C CYS A 33 0.46 11.83 4.72
N LEU A 34 1.64 11.22 4.54
CA LEU A 34 2.39 10.53 5.59
C LEU A 34 3.60 11.34 6.09
N GLY A 35 3.75 12.60 5.64
CA GLY A 35 4.87 13.46 6.01
C GLY A 35 6.21 13.07 5.37
N THR A 36 6.21 12.17 4.37
CA THR A 36 7.40 11.67 3.67
C THR A 36 7.39 12.04 2.19
N CYS A 37 7.05 13.29 1.89
CA CYS A 37 6.92 13.77 0.50
C CYS A 37 8.24 13.70 -0.27
N ASP A 38 9.35 13.75 0.45
CA ASP A 38 10.73 13.60 -0.02
C ASP A 38 11.07 12.16 -0.47
N HIS A 39 10.37 11.15 0.07
CA HIS A 39 10.57 9.73 -0.21
C HIS A 39 9.30 9.04 -0.77
N ALA A 40 8.53 9.76 -1.59
CA ALA A 40 7.35 9.21 -2.25
C ALA A 40 7.76 8.21 -3.37
N PRO A 41 7.00 7.12 -3.58
CA PRO A 41 5.76 6.72 -2.91
C PRO A 41 6.00 6.09 -1.54
N ALA A 42 5.08 6.34 -0.60
CA ALA A 42 5.11 5.77 0.74
C ALA A 42 3.77 5.10 1.09
N MET A 43 3.83 4.11 1.97
CA MET A 43 2.70 3.32 2.47
C MET A 43 2.95 3.02 3.94
N MET A 44 1.88 2.95 4.72
CA MET A 44 1.93 2.52 6.11
C MET A 44 1.09 1.24 6.25
N VAL A 45 1.68 0.21 6.84
CA VAL A 45 0.97 -1.02 7.21
C VAL A 45 0.99 -1.06 8.74
N ASP A 46 -0.19 -0.97 9.35
CA ASP A 46 -0.33 -0.77 10.80
C ASP A 46 0.49 0.41 11.32
N GLN A 47 1.63 0.15 11.98
CA GLN A 47 2.56 1.16 12.51
C GLN A 47 3.89 1.23 11.75
N ASP A 48 4.07 0.41 10.73
CA ASP A 48 5.30 0.34 9.93
C ASP A 48 5.20 1.24 8.70
N LEU A 49 6.06 2.27 8.66
CA LEU A 49 6.17 3.22 7.57
C LEU A 49 7.17 2.74 6.52
N HIS A 50 6.68 2.46 5.32
CA HIS A 50 7.48 2.05 4.17
C HIS A 50 7.62 3.21 3.17
N ARG A 51 8.86 3.51 2.78
CA ARG A 51 9.27 4.63 1.92
C ARG A 51 9.96 4.13 0.66
N ASP A 52 10.07 4.98 -0.35
CA ASP A 52 10.73 4.68 -1.63
C ASP A 52 10.19 3.38 -2.27
N LEU A 53 8.87 3.26 -2.30
CA LEU A 53 8.18 2.05 -2.72
C LEU A 53 8.22 1.89 -4.24
N ASP A 54 8.59 0.69 -4.65
CA ASP A 54 8.48 0.20 -6.03
C ASP A 54 7.58 -1.04 -6.06
N GLN A 55 7.29 -1.57 -7.26
CA GLN A 55 6.42 -2.73 -7.43
C GLN A 55 6.96 -4.01 -6.78
N ALA A 56 8.29 -4.17 -6.68
CA ALA A 56 8.92 -5.36 -6.11
C ALA A 56 8.94 -5.31 -4.58
N LYS A 57 9.23 -4.13 -4.00
CA LYS A 57 9.12 -3.88 -2.56
C LYS A 57 7.70 -4.03 -2.07
N LEU A 58 6.71 -3.59 -2.85
CA LEU A 58 5.30 -3.78 -2.53
C LEU A 58 4.99 -5.28 -2.31
N ASP A 59 5.48 -6.14 -3.19
CA ASP A 59 5.28 -7.59 -3.07
C ASP A 59 5.98 -8.16 -1.86
N ALA A 60 7.24 -7.79 -1.65
CA ALA A 60 7.99 -8.23 -0.49
C ALA A 60 7.33 -7.80 0.84
N ILE A 61 6.76 -6.59 0.88
CA ILE A 61 6.02 -6.08 2.04
C ILE A 61 4.75 -6.90 2.25
N LEU A 62 3.95 -7.12 1.21
CA LEU A 62 2.72 -7.91 1.31
C LEU A 62 3.01 -9.37 1.70
N GLU A 63 4.09 -9.97 1.20
CA GLU A 63 4.54 -11.31 1.60
C GLU A 63 5.02 -11.35 3.05
N LYS A 64 5.66 -10.29 3.55
CA LYS A 64 6.11 -10.21 4.96
C LYS A 64 4.93 -10.27 5.94
N TYR A 65 3.76 -9.75 5.54
CA TYR A 65 2.55 -9.73 6.36
C TYR A 65 1.55 -10.83 5.99
N ARG A 66 1.96 -11.82 5.19
CA ARG A 66 1.16 -12.99 4.80
C ARG A 66 1.32 -14.16 5.77
#